data_AF-A0AAF0PIJ7-F1
#
_entry.id   AF-A0AAF0PIJ7-F1
#
_cell.length_a   1.000
_cell.length_b   1.000
_cell.length_c   1.000
_cell.angle_alpha   90.00
_cell.angle_beta   90.00
_cell.angle_gamma   90.00
#
_symmetry.space_group_name_H-M   'P 1'
#
loop_
_entity.id
_entity.type
_entity.pdbx_description
1 polymer ?
#
loop_
_entity_poly.entity_id
_entity_poly.type
_entity_poly.pdbx_seq_one_letter_code
_entity_poly.pdbx_strand_id
1 'polypeptide(L)' 'MTSLGPELLAESLQLVLYTVVAGVLTVGGVLVEQASLQHLGTGEAMIALWLGALGGLMLYAGAYGVGYQKVLSEYV' A
#
# COMPACT_ATOMS: atom_id res chain seq x y z
N MET A 1 -8.18 13.42 -32.44
CA MET A 1 -7.89 11.97 -32.51
C MET A 1 -6.91 11.70 -31.39
N THR A 2 -7.34 11.00 -30.35
CA THR A 2 -6.50 10.67 -29.19
C THR A 2 -5.32 9.85 -29.72
N SER A 3 -4.16 10.48 -29.84
CA SER A 3 -2.94 9.75 -30.15
C SER A 3 -2.70 8.81 -28.97
N LEU A 4 -2.70 7.50 -29.22
CA LEU A 4 -2.08 6.52 -28.32
C LEU A 4 -0.55 6.73 -28.43
N GLY A 5 -0.10 7.93 -28.04
CA GLY A 5 1.28 8.35 -28.14
C GLY A 5 2.12 7.72 -27.01
N PRO A 6 3.47 7.75 -27.15
CA PRO A 6 4.38 7.27 -26.11
C PRO A 6 4.12 7.87 -24.72
N GLU A 7 3.62 9.10 -24.67
CA GLU A 7 3.27 9.83 -23.45
C GLU A 7 2.14 9.13 -22.67
N LEU A 8 1.05 8.77 -23.34
CA LEU A 8 -0.11 8.13 -22.73
C LEU A 8 0.22 6.69 -22.26
N LEU A 9 1.12 6.01 -22.98
CA LEU A 9 1.67 4.72 -22.55
C LEU A 9 2.57 4.85 -21.30
N ALA A 10 3.39 5.90 -21.23
CA ALA A 10 4.25 6.14 -20.08
C ALA A 10 3.43 6.48 -18.83
N GLU A 11 2.44 7.36 -18.96
CA GLU A 11 1.52 7.73 -17.87
C GLU A 11 0.72 6.52 -17.36
N SER A 12 0.13 5.74 -18.27
CA SER A 12 -0.63 4.53 -17.88
C SER A 12 0.25 3.47 -17.22
N LEU A 13 1.49 3.28 -17.69
CA LEU A 13 2.44 2.38 -17.03
C LEU A 13 2.78 2.87 -15.62
N GLN A 14 3.02 4.17 -15.44
CA GLN A 14 3.32 4.77 -14.14
C GLN A 14 2.14 4.62 -13.17
N LEU A 15 0.92 4.82 -13.64
CA LEU A 15 -0.30 4.60 -12.86
C LEU A 15 -0.42 3.14 -12.41
N VAL A 16 -0.19 2.17 -13.31
CA VAL A 16 -0.25 0.75 -12.97
C VAL A 16 0.79 0.43 -11.90
N LEU A 17 2.01 0.95 -12.04
CA LEU A 17 3.07 0.73 -11.05
C LEU A 17 2.68 1.28 -9.67
N TYR A 18 2.18 2.51 -9.59
CA TYR A 18 1.73 3.07 -8.30
C TYR A 18 0.54 2.30 -7.72
N THR A 19 -0.38 1.84 -8.56
CA THR A 19 -1.53 1.04 -8.12
C THR A 19 -1.07 -0.31 -7.55
N VAL A 20 -0.10 -0.97 -8.20
CA VAL A 20 0.48 -2.23 -7.70
C VAL A 20 1.21 -1.99 -6.38
N VAL A 21 2.01 -0.93 -6.27
CA VAL A 21 2.72 -0.60 -5.02
C VAL A 21 1.74 -0.31 -3.89
N ALA A 22 0.69 0.48 -4.15
CA ALA A 22 -0.37 0.73 -3.18
C ALA A 22 -1.03 -0.57 -2.72
N GLY A 23 -1.41 -1.44 -3.66
CA GLY A 23 -2.01 -2.74 -3.39
C GLY A 23 -1.11 -3.65 -2.55
N VAL A 24 0.18 -3.76 -2.90
CA VAL A 24 1.16 -4.58 -2.16
C VAL A 24 1.35 -4.06 -0.74
N LEU A 25 1.49 -2.74 -0.55
CA LEU A 25 1.63 -2.15 0.77
C LEU A 25 0.38 -2.35 1.62
N THR A 26 -0.81 -2.19 1.04
CA THR A 26 -2.07 -2.39 1.76
C THR A 26 -2.28 -3.86 2.14
N VAL A 27 -2.18 -4.79 1.19
CA VAL A 27 -2.34 -6.23 1.46
C VAL A 27 -1.26 -6.72 2.41
N GLY A 28 -0.01 -6.33 2.19
CA GLY A 28 1.11 -6.65 3.07
C GLY A 28 0.90 -6.10 4.48
N GLY A 29 0.42 -4.86 4.61
CA GLY A 29 0.09 -4.25 5.89
C GLY A 29 -0.98 -5.03 6.64
N VAL A 30 -2.06 -5.46 5.96
CA VAL A 30 -3.09 -6.33 6.56
C VAL A 30 -2.49 -7.65 7.05
N LEU A 31 -1.65 -8.31 6.25
CA LEU A 31 -1.02 -9.57 6.64
C LEU A 31 -0.08 -9.40 7.84
N VAL A 32 0.65 -8.28 7.91
CA VAL A 32 1.51 -7.94 9.05
C VAL A 32 0.70 -7.65 10.31
N GLU A 33 -0.43 -6.95 10.20
CA GLU A 33 -1.38 -6.78 11.32
C GLU A 33 -1.94 -8.12 11.80
N GLN A 34 -2.27 -9.04 10.89
CA GLN A 34 -2.71 -10.38 11.26
C GLN A 34 -1.60 -11.15 12.01
N ALA A 35 -0.35 -11.06 11.56
CA ALA A 35 0.79 -11.65 12.26
C ALA A 35 0.99 -11.02 13.65
N SER A 36 0.87 -9.69 13.77
CA SER A 36 0.90 -8.98 15.05
C SER A 36 -0.12 -9.54 16.05
N LEU A 37 -1.38 -9.71 15.62
CA LEU A 37 -2.44 -10.28 16.46
C LEU A 37 -2.15 -11.72 16.87
N GLN A 38 -1.54 -12.53 15.99
CA GLN A 38 -1.11 -13.89 16.34
C GLN A 38 -0.05 -13.87 17.45
N HIS A 39 0.96 -13.00 17.35
CA HIS A 39 1.99 -12.86 18.37
C HIS A 39 1.48 -12.26 19.70
N LEU A 40 0.43 -11.41 19.67
CA LEU A 40 -0.23 -11.00 20.91
C LEU A 40 -0.88 -12.20 21.62
N GLY A 41 -1.51 -13.09 20.85
CA GLY A 41 -2.16 -14.30 21.36
C GLY A 41 -1.18 -15.32 21.98
N THR A 42 0.09 -15.29 21.59
CA THR A 42 1.15 -16.16 22.14
C THR A 42 1.87 -15.56 23.35
N GLY A 43 1.55 -14.31 23.73
CA GLY A 43 2.21 -13.60 24.84
C GLY A 43 3.49 -12.85 24.44
N GLU A 44 3.85 -12.83 23.15
CA GLU A 44 5.03 -12.15 22.62
C GLU A 44 4.75 -10.66 22.34
N ALA A 45 4.36 -9.92 23.39
CA ALA A 45 3.84 -8.57 23.28
C ALA A 45 4.78 -7.57 22.57
N MET A 46 6.09 -7.70 22.75
CA MET A 46 7.07 -6.81 22.10
C MET A 46 7.13 -7.03 20.58
N ILE A 47 7.09 -8.28 20.13
CA ILE A 47 7.11 -8.63 18.69
C ILE A 47 5.82 -8.13 18.04
N ALA A 48 4.69 -8.38 18.68
CA ALA A 48 3.40 -7.88 18.23
C ALA A 48 3.38 -6.36 18.09
N LEU A 49 3.89 -5.61 19.08
CA LEU A 49 3.93 -4.15 19.01
C LEU A 49 4.70 -3.64 17.79
N TRP A 50 5.86 -4.24 17.50
CA TRP A 50 6.64 -3.88 16.31
C TRP A 50 5.94 -4.26 15.01
N LEU A 51 5.31 -5.44 14.95
CA LEU A 51 4.54 -5.86 13.78
C LEU A 51 3.33 -4.95 13.57
N GLY A 52 2.56 -4.59 14.60
CA GLY A 52 1.44 -3.66 14.49
C GLY A 52 1.90 -2.24 14.07
N ALA A 53 3.03 -1.76 14.57
CA ALA A 53 3.58 -0.49 14.10
C ALA A 53 3.95 -0.54 12.60
N LEU A 54 4.56 -1.64 12.14
CA LEU A 54 4.92 -1.85 10.74
C LEU A 54 3.68 -2.03 9.85
N GLY A 55 2.70 -2.82 10.29
CA GLY A 55 1.44 -3.05 9.61
C GLY A 55 0.68 -1.74 9.42
N GLY A 56 0.50 -0.98 10.49
CA GLY A 56 -0.09 0.36 10.45
C GLY A 56 0.65 1.32 9.52
N LEU A 57 1.98 1.32 9.53
CA LEU A 57 2.78 2.14 8.61
C LEU A 57 2.57 1.72 7.14
N MET A 58 2.57 0.42 6.85
CA MET A 58 2.33 -0.11 5.51
C MET A 58 0.92 0.22 5.01
N LEU A 59 -0.09 0.11 5.88
CA LEU A 59 -1.47 0.49 5.56
C LEU A 59 -1.58 1.98 5.26
N TYR A 60 -0.98 2.84 6.08
CA TYR A 60 -0.95 4.28 5.84
C TYR A 60 -0.23 4.62 4.53
N ALA A 61 0.95 4.05 4.30
CA ALA A 61 1.72 4.27 3.09
C ALA A 61 0.98 3.78 1.84
N GLY A 62 0.40 2.58 1.89
CA GLY A 62 -0.33 1.98 0.76
C GLY A 62 -1.64 2.71 0.45
N ALA A 63 -2.50 2.89 1.45
CA ALA A 63 -3.84 3.46 1.24
C ALA A 63 -3.80 4.98 1.04
N TYR A 64 -3.10 5.70 1.91
CA TYR A 64 -3.07 7.17 1.87
C TYR A 64 -1.89 7.70 1.07
N GLY A 65 -0.67 7.27 1.39
CA GLY A 65 0.55 7.81 0.79
C GLY A 65 0.69 7.55 -0.72
N VAL A 66 0.27 6.37 -1.18
CA VAL A 66 0.33 6.00 -2.61
C VAL A 66 -1.07 5.96 -3.21
N GLY A 67 -2.00 5.19 -2.63
CA GLY A 67 -3.35 5.03 -3.16
C GLY A 67 -4.11 6.35 -3.29
N TYR A 68 -4.14 7.17 -2.23
CA TYR A 68 -4.81 8.46 -2.30
C TYR A 68 -3.97 9.52 -3.02
N GLN A 69 -2.74 9.78 -2.55
CA GLN A 69 -1.95 10.93 -3.03
C GLN A 69 -1.30 10.75 -4.40
N LYS A 70 -1.13 9.51 -4.89
CA LYS A 70 -0.46 9.24 -6.18
C LYS A 70 -1.36 8.59 -7.22
N VAL A 71 -2.47 7.98 -6.80
CA VAL A 71 -3.42 7.36 -7.73
C VAL A 71 -4.71 8.16 -7.76
N LEU A 72 -5.44 8.28 -6.64
CA LEU A 72 -6.77 8.91 -6.66
C LEU A 72 -6.75 10.43 -6.87
N SER A 73 -5.79 11.17 -6.30
CA SER A 73 -5.76 12.63 -6.44
C SER A 73 -5.45 13.10 -7.85
N GLU A 74 -5.04 12.20 -8.75
CA GLU A 74 -4.88 12.51 -10.17
C GLU A 74 -6.24 12.55 -10.90
N TYR A 75 -7.30 11.99 -10.27
CA TYR A 75 -8.64 11.86 -10.85
C TYR A 75 -9.74 12.66 -10.14
N VAL A 76 -9.45 13.28 -8.99
CA VAL A 76 -10.40 14.03 -8.15
C VAL A 76 -9.92 15.46 -7.96
#